data_AF-A0A9W6VBZ7-F1
#
_entry.id   AF-A0A9W6VBZ7-F1
#
_cell.length_a   1.000
_cell.length_b   1.000
_cell.length_c   1.000
_cell.angle_alpha   90.00
_cell.angle_beta   90.00
_cell.angle_gamma   90.00
#
_symmetry.space_group_name_H-M   'P 1'
#
loop_
_entity.id
_entity.type
_entity.pdbx_description
1 polymer ?
#
loop_
_entity_poly.entity_id
_entity_poly.type
_entity_poly.pdbx_seq_one_letter_code
_entity_poly.pdbx_strand_id
1 'polypeptide(L)'
;MSGGNGDRGDDMIEDGSKRTVSGVLVKVLVHQRDDRGMRLEEFASRCVRQGEVHELVTTDHTVGDGSIDRVGFLGFAEIRHGGVIDRGDEVRIGGQVVGTVLGFDACHFPNHYNILIRRESPVTGEQIALSPESTVQFVQSAS
;
A
#
# COMPACT_ATOMS: atom_id res chain seq x y z
N MET A 1 35.23 -42.10 -6.34
CA MET A 1 34.97 -41.46 -5.03
C MET A 1 34.24 -40.15 -5.30
N SER A 2 33.08 -39.98 -4.64
CA SER A 2 32.31 -38.75 -4.32
C SER A 2 32.25 -37.60 -5.35
N GLY A 3 31.11 -37.10 -5.81
CA GLY A 3 29.82 -36.91 -5.12
C GLY A 3 29.69 -35.47 -4.60
N GLY A 4 28.60 -34.77 -4.95
CA GLY A 4 28.20 -33.45 -4.43
C GLY A 4 27.73 -32.50 -5.54
N ASN A 5 26.46 -32.53 -5.97
CA ASN A 5 25.34 -31.71 -5.45
C ASN A 5 25.79 -30.26 -5.19
N GLY A 6 25.33 -29.24 -5.93
CA GLY A 6 23.95 -28.98 -6.29
C GLY A 6 23.53 -27.76 -5.48
N ASP A 7 23.61 -26.57 -6.07
CA ASP A 7 22.91 -25.39 -5.58
C ASP A 7 22.60 -24.49 -6.78
N ARG A 8 21.61 -24.91 -7.57
CA ARG A 8 20.80 -23.93 -8.28
C ARG A 8 19.84 -23.48 -7.20
N GLY A 9 20.09 -22.30 -6.62
CA GLY A 9 19.13 -21.68 -5.71
C GLY A 9 17.79 -21.67 -6.42
N ASP A 10 16.85 -22.46 -5.92
CA ASP A 10 15.44 -22.30 -6.26
C ASP A 10 15.14 -20.84 -5.95
N ASP A 11 14.80 -20.05 -6.97
CA ASP A 11 14.00 -18.85 -6.75
C ASP A 11 12.70 -19.35 -6.12
N MET A 12 12.70 -19.47 -4.80
CA MET A 12 11.55 -19.93 -4.05
C MET A 12 10.45 -18.90 -4.28
N ILE A 13 9.46 -19.28 -5.07
CA ILE A 13 8.20 -18.54 -5.19
C ILE A 13 7.56 -18.58 -3.80
N GLU A 14 7.77 -17.50 -3.03
CA GLU A 14 7.25 -17.33 -1.67
C GLU A 14 5.74 -17.05 -1.69
N ASP A 15 5.29 -16.27 -2.68
CA ASP A 15 3.90 -15.82 -2.80
C ASP A 15 3.11 -16.58 -3.87
N GLY A 16 1.94 -17.10 -3.47
CA GLY A 16 0.93 -17.62 -4.38
C GLY A 16 -0.07 -16.56 -4.84
N SER A 17 -1.06 -16.98 -5.63
CA SER A 17 -2.17 -16.09 -5.99
C SER A 17 -2.96 -15.65 -4.77
N LYS A 18 -3.32 -14.36 -4.73
CA LYS A 18 -4.25 -13.84 -3.73
C LYS A 18 -5.47 -13.20 -4.37
N ARG A 19 -6.53 -13.10 -3.58
CA ARG A 19 -7.72 -12.33 -3.96
C ARG A 19 -7.47 -10.83 -3.86
N THR A 20 -8.13 -10.07 -4.72
CA THR A 20 -8.22 -8.60 -4.58
C THR A 20 -8.86 -8.22 -3.25
N VAL A 21 -8.21 -7.29 -2.54
CA VAL A 21 -8.82 -6.56 -1.42
C VAL A 21 -9.52 -5.34 -2.00
N SER A 22 -10.76 -5.09 -1.61
CA SER A 22 -11.53 -3.94 -2.11
C SER A 22 -12.27 -3.19 -1.02
N GLY A 23 -12.54 -1.92 -1.31
CA GLY A 23 -13.17 -0.97 -0.40
C GLY A 23 -13.72 0.24 -1.12
N VAL A 24 -14.06 1.27 -0.35
CA VAL A 24 -14.50 2.57 -0.85
C VAL A 24 -13.85 3.69 -0.05
N LEU A 25 -13.59 4.83 -0.70
CA LEU A 25 -13.19 6.03 0.03
C LEU A 25 -14.34 6.55 0.88
N VAL A 26 -14.10 6.72 2.18
CA VAL A 26 -15.06 7.32 3.12
C VAL A 26 -14.71 8.76 3.47
N LYS A 27 -13.50 9.21 3.13
CA LYS A 27 -13.06 10.60 3.27
C LYS A 27 -11.97 10.91 2.25
N VAL A 28 -12.03 12.08 1.64
CA VAL A 28 -10.96 12.60 0.77
C VAL A 28 -10.12 13.60 1.56
N LEU A 29 -8.80 13.56 1.35
CA LEU A 29 -7.85 14.48 1.97
C LEU A 29 -7.18 15.34 0.89
N VAL A 30 -6.84 16.58 1.26
CA VAL A 30 -6.42 17.62 0.31
C VAL A 30 -5.08 18.25 0.67
N HIS A 31 -4.32 17.67 1.59
CA HIS A 31 -3.07 18.24 2.10
C HIS A 31 -1.85 17.35 1.79
N GLN A 32 -0.68 17.98 1.76
CA GLN A 32 0.63 17.34 1.60
C GLN A 32 1.54 17.77 2.76
N ARG A 33 2.63 17.03 2.97
CA ARG A 33 3.70 17.40 3.90
C ARG A 33 5.05 16.96 3.35
N ASP A 34 6.10 17.67 3.75
CA ASP A 34 7.50 17.37 3.42
C ASP A 34 8.35 17.09 4.68
N ASP A 35 7.70 16.89 5.84
CA ASP A 35 8.32 16.71 7.16
C ASP A 35 7.60 15.64 8.01
N ARG A 36 6.92 14.68 7.34
CA ARG A 36 5.96 13.81 8.02
C ARG A 36 6.60 12.76 8.95
N GLY A 37 7.83 12.33 8.69
CA GLY A 37 8.57 11.42 9.55
C GLY A 37 7.99 10.00 9.67
N MET A 38 7.25 9.51 8.67
CA MET A 38 6.69 8.14 8.75
C MET A 38 7.79 7.08 8.64
N ARG A 39 7.53 5.87 9.14
CA ARG A 39 8.47 4.75 9.08
C ARG A 39 7.79 3.52 8.51
N LEU A 40 8.48 2.85 7.58
CA LEU A 40 8.03 1.55 7.10
C LEU A 40 8.14 0.50 8.21
N GLU A 41 7.04 -0.19 8.42
CA GLU A 41 7.01 -1.45 9.15
C GLU A 41 7.91 -2.50 8.45
N GLU A 42 8.48 -3.41 9.26
CA GLU A 42 9.35 -4.48 8.78
C GLU A 42 8.61 -5.47 7.86
N PHE A 43 7.37 -5.77 8.21
CA PHE A 43 6.56 -6.77 7.55
C PHE A 43 6.03 -6.28 6.19
N ALA A 44 6.17 -7.12 5.17
CA ALA A 44 5.77 -6.80 3.80
C ALA A 44 4.25 -6.80 3.57
N SER A 45 3.46 -7.35 4.49
CA SER A 45 2.02 -7.54 4.31
C SER A 45 1.19 -7.24 5.55
N ARG A 46 -0.10 -6.95 5.35
CA ARG A 46 -1.10 -6.82 6.42
C ARG A 46 -2.39 -7.53 6.03
N CYS A 47 -2.87 -8.38 6.93
CA CYS A 47 -4.25 -8.85 6.90
C CYS A 47 -5.17 -7.71 7.29
N VAL A 48 -6.20 -7.46 6.49
CA VAL A 48 -7.24 -6.47 6.76
C VAL A 48 -8.62 -7.12 6.73
N ARG A 49 -9.51 -6.65 7.60
CA ARG A 49 -10.87 -7.18 7.76
C ARG A 49 -11.89 -6.25 7.12
N GLN A 50 -13.03 -6.82 6.74
CA GLN A 50 -14.18 -6.02 6.34
C GLN A 50 -14.59 -5.09 7.49
N GLY A 51 -14.87 -3.82 7.16
CA GLY A 51 -15.24 -2.76 8.09
C GLY A 51 -14.06 -1.99 8.70
N GLU A 52 -12.81 -2.44 8.49
CA GLU A 52 -11.65 -1.65 8.90
C GLU A 52 -11.48 -0.42 8.01
N VAL A 53 -11.00 0.68 8.58
CA VAL A 53 -10.76 1.93 7.87
C VAL A 53 -9.28 2.26 7.95
N HIS A 54 -8.65 2.55 6.81
CA HIS A 54 -7.22 2.86 6.72
C HIS A 54 -6.93 4.13 5.92
N GLU A 55 -5.86 4.84 6.28
CA GLU A 55 -5.44 6.05 5.58
C GLU A 55 -4.56 5.68 4.38
N LEU A 56 -4.86 6.26 3.21
CA LEU A 56 -4.10 6.07 1.98
C LEU A 56 -3.19 7.28 1.74
N VAL A 57 -1.89 7.02 1.68
CA VAL A 57 -0.86 8.07 1.63
C VAL A 57 0.09 7.78 0.49
N THR A 58 0.27 8.75 -0.40
CA THR A 58 1.26 8.64 -1.49
C THR A 58 2.61 9.20 -1.10
N THR A 59 3.67 8.61 -1.63
CA THR A 59 5.04 9.08 -1.47
C THR A 59 5.90 8.70 -2.68
N ASP A 60 7.01 9.39 -2.87
CA ASP A 60 8.08 9.04 -3.81
C ASP A 60 9.29 8.37 -3.13
N HIS A 61 9.20 8.09 -1.82
CA HIS A 61 10.29 7.56 -0.97
C HIS A 61 10.81 6.17 -1.31
N THR A 62 12.11 5.99 -1.53
CA THR A 62 12.72 4.70 -1.90
C THR A 62 12.98 3.76 -0.73
N VAL A 63 12.73 2.45 -0.92
CA VAL A 63 12.99 1.44 0.12
C VAL A 63 14.48 1.46 0.44
N GLY A 64 14.82 1.57 1.72
CA GLY A 64 16.21 1.68 2.21
C GLY A 64 16.59 3.11 2.59
N ASP A 65 15.83 4.10 2.15
CA ASP A 65 15.97 5.48 2.63
C ASP A 65 15.32 5.64 4.02
N GLY A 66 15.74 6.65 4.79
CA GLY A 66 15.39 6.89 6.19
C GLY A 66 13.90 7.18 6.46
N SER A 67 13.60 8.33 7.06
CA SER A 67 12.20 8.74 7.30
C SER A 67 11.48 9.05 5.99
N ILE A 68 10.19 8.72 5.94
CA ILE A 68 9.29 9.10 4.84
C ILE A 68 8.68 10.45 5.18
N ASP A 69 9.27 11.50 4.61
CA ASP A 69 8.89 12.87 4.92
C ASP A 69 7.94 13.48 3.89
N ARG A 70 8.19 13.24 2.60
CA ARG A 70 7.42 13.78 1.48
C ARG A 70 6.22 12.90 1.15
N VAL A 71 5.03 13.41 1.47
CA VAL A 71 3.77 12.65 1.38
C VAL A 71 2.60 13.49 0.88
N GLY A 72 1.67 12.83 0.19
CA GLY A 72 0.38 13.37 -0.21
C GLY A 72 -0.75 12.49 0.29
N PHE A 73 -1.73 13.07 0.97
CA PHE A 73 -2.80 12.32 1.61
C PHE A 73 -3.98 12.18 0.67
N LEU A 74 -4.35 10.94 0.32
CA LEU A 74 -5.48 10.69 -0.58
C LEU A 74 -6.81 10.71 0.16
N GLY A 75 -6.89 10.03 1.29
CA GLY A 75 -8.15 9.76 1.95
C GLY A 75 -8.12 8.60 2.92
N PHE A 76 -9.28 8.31 3.50
CA PHE A 76 -9.52 7.09 4.26
C PHE A 76 -10.38 6.15 3.44
N ALA A 77 -10.03 4.86 3.44
CA ALA A 77 -10.77 3.80 2.76
C ALA A 77 -11.34 2.80 3.77
N GLU A 78 -12.64 2.53 3.67
CA GLU A 78 -13.27 1.41 4.38
C GLU A 78 -13.13 0.14 3.54
N ILE A 79 -12.60 -0.92 4.15
CA ILE A 79 -12.45 -2.22 3.53
C ILE A 79 -13.81 -2.91 3.46
N ARG A 80 -14.28 -3.23 2.24
CA ARG A 80 -15.54 -3.94 2.01
C ARG A 80 -15.35 -5.42 1.76
N HIS A 81 -14.18 -5.82 1.26
CA HIS A 81 -13.83 -7.20 1.02
C HIS A 81 -12.38 -7.43 1.48
N GLY A 82 -12.20 -7.78 2.76
CA GLY A 82 -10.89 -7.90 3.43
C GLY A 82 -10.06 -9.12 3.02
N GLY A 83 -8.75 -9.07 3.19
CA GLY A 83 -7.81 -10.09 2.72
C GLY A 83 -6.40 -9.72 3.14
N VAL A 84 -5.42 -9.99 2.28
CA VAL A 84 -4.02 -9.59 2.51
C VAL A 84 -3.66 -8.48 1.54
N ILE A 85 -3.16 -7.36 2.06
CA ILE A 85 -2.52 -6.32 1.25
C ILE A 85 -1.01 -6.56 1.34
N ASP A 86 -0.36 -6.64 0.18
CA ASP A 86 1.07 -6.92 0.07
C ASP A 86 1.79 -5.69 -0.48
N ARG A 87 3.04 -5.51 -0.06
CA ARG A 87 3.98 -4.65 -0.76
C ARG A 87 4.03 -5.07 -2.23
N GLY A 88 3.93 -4.10 -3.13
CA GLY A 88 3.89 -4.31 -4.57
C GLY A 88 2.50 -4.45 -5.16
N ASP A 89 1.43 -4.54 -4.35
CA ASP A 89 0.06 -4.47 -4.88
C ASP A 89 -0.16 -3.19 -5.67
N GLU A 90 -0.78 -3.30 -6.82
CA GLU A 90 -1.28 -2.15 -7.55
C GLU A 90 -2.51 -1.58 -6.83
N VAL A 91 -2.49 -0.27 -6.58
CA VAL A 91 -3.59 0.45 -5.95
C VAL A 91 -4.41 1.15 -7.02
N ARG A 92 -5.67 0.75 -7.17
CA ARG A 92 -6.63 1.38 -8.08
C ARG A 92 -7.69 2.12 -7.28
N ILE A 93 -8.00 3.35 -7.67
CA ILE A 93 -9.09 4.13 -7.08
C ILE A 93 -9.97 4.70 -8.19
N GLY A 94 -11.27 4.44 -8.19
CA GLY A 94 -12.17 4.91 -9.25
C GLY A 94 -11.80 4.42 -10.65
N GLY A 95 -11.14 3.26 -10.75
CA GLY A 95 -10.69 2.65 -12.00
C GLY A 95 -9.34 3.14 -12.54
N GLN A 96 -8.72 4.16 -11.93
CA GLN A 96 -7.36 4.61 -12.27
C GLN A 96 -6.32 3.97 -11.36
N VAL A 97 -5.14 3.66 -11.92
CA VAL A 97 -3.97 3.23 -11.14
C VAL A 97 -3.35 4.45 -10.47
N VAL A 98 -3.23 4.41 -9.14
CA VAL A 98 -2.70 5.51 -8.32
C VAL A 98 -1.22 5.31 -7.99
N GLY A 99 -0.79 4.05 -7.87
CA GLY A 99 0.57 3.66 -7.55
C GLY A 99 0.63 2.21 -7.07
N THR A 100 1.69 1.85 -6.35
CA THR A 100 1.88 0.51 -5.77
C THR A 100 2.07 0.60 -4.26
N VAL A 101 1.64 -0.41 -3.50
CA VAL A 101 1.85 -0.43 -2.05
C VAL A 101 3.35 -0.52 -1.75
N LEU A 102 3.89 0.51 -1.09
CA LEU A 102 5.25 0.54 -0.57
C LEU A 102 5.36 -0.24 0.75
N GLY A 103 4.31 -0.16 1.57
CA GLY A 103 4.23 -0.81 2.87
C GLY A 103 3.29 -0.06 3.81
N PHE A 104 3.54 -0.18 5.10
CA PHE A 104 2.64 0.30 6.14
C PHE A 104 3.42 1.11 7.18
N ASP A 105 2.77 2.10 7.76
CA ASP A 105 3.23 2.78 8.98
C ASP A 105 2.13 2.65 10.05
N ALA A 106 2.53 2.25 11.26
CA ALA A 106 1.62 1.91 12.35
C ALA A 106 1.49 3.01 13.42
N CYS A 107 1.89 4.27 13.15
CA CYS A 107 1.92 5.31 14.18
C CYS A 107 0.54 5.63 14.81
N HIS A 108 -0.54 5.25 14.12
CA HIS A 108 -1.93 5.39 14.60
C HIS A 108 -2.61 4.05 14.91
N PHE A 109 -1.91 2.92 14.85
CA PHE A 109 -2.48 1.63 15.22
C PHE A 109 -2.86 1.61 16.72
N PRO A 110 -4.02 1.03 17.12
CA PRO A 110 -4.95 0.19 16.36
C PRO A 110 -6.09 0.95 15.65
N ASN A 111 -6.06 2.29 15.57
CA ASN A 111 -7.11 3.04 14.88
C ASN A 111 -7.06 2.76 13.38
N HIS A 112 -5.91 3.01 12.76
CA HIS A 112 -5.67 2.69 11.36
C HIS A 112 -4.16 2.54 11.08
N TYR A 113 -3.84 1.86 9.99
CA TYR A 113 -2.55 2.01 9.33
C TYR A 113 -2.55 3.20 8.38
N ASN A 114 -1.38 3.80 8.21
CA ASN A 114 -1.05 4.50 6.98
C ASN A 114 -0.62 3.44 5.95
N ILE A 115 -1.42 3.23 4.91
CA ILE A 115 -1.03 2.41 3.77
C ILE A 115 -0.26 3.34 2.81
N LEU A 116 1.04 3.08 2.70
CA LEU A 116 1.97 3.90 1.94
C LEU A 116 1.99 3.43 0.49
N ILE A 117 1.78 4.35 -0.44
CA ILE A 117 1.62 4.10 -1.87
C ILE A 117 2.75 4.81 -2.61
N ARG A 118 3.63 4.04 -3.24
CA ARG A 118 4.69 4.57 -4.09
C ARG A 118 4.12 5.10 -5.40
N ARG A 119 4.61 6.27 -5.79
CA ARG A 119 4.48 6.87 -7.14
C ARG A 119 5.61 7.86 -7.39
N GLU A 120 5.74 8.37 -8.62
CA GLU A 120 6.85 9.27 -9.00
C GLU A 120 6.85 10.62 -8.27
N SER A 121 5.69 11.10 -7.81
CA SER A 121 5.57 12.33 -7.02
C SER A 121 4.35 12.21 -6.10
N PRO A 122 4.34 12.72 -4.86
CA PRO A 122 3.15 12.62 -4.01
C PRO A 122 1.97 13.45 -4.56
N VAL A 123 0.73 12.95 -4.42
CA VAL A 123 -0.52 13.71 -4.67
C VAL A 123 -1.51 13.57 -3.54
N THR A 124 -2.43 14.52 -3.47
CA THR A 124 -3.61 14.49 -2.61
C THR A 124 -4.81 13.90 -3.35
N GLY A 125 -5.87 13.58 -2.62
CA GLY A 125 -7.10 13.11 -3.24
C GLY A 125 -7.75 14.15 -4.13
N GLU A 126 -7.68 15.44 -3.77
CA GLU A 126 -8.21 16.54 -4.61
C GLU A 126 -7.44 16.68 -5.94
N GLN A 127 -6.11 16.57 -5.92
CA GLN A 127 -5.27 16.73 -7.12
C GLN A 127 -5.56 15.68 -8.20
N ILE A 128 -6.03 14.50 -7.80
CA ILE A 128 -6.43 13.43 -8.72
C ILE A 128 -7.95 13.19 -8.73
N ALA A 129 -8.71 14.22 -8.32
CA ALA A 129 -10.17 14.31 -8.40
C ALA A 129 -10.92 13.13 -7.75
N LEU A 130 -10.43 12.64 -6.61
CA LEU A 130 -11.12 11.59 -5.85
C LEU A 130 -12.37 12.15 -5.17
N SER A 131 -13.37 11.29 -5.04
CA SER A 131 -14.61 11.55 -4.31
C SER A 131 -14.86 10.45 -3.27
N PRO A 132 -15.62 10.74 -2.20
CA PRO A 132 -16.22 9.68 -1.40
C PRO A 132 -16.97 8.66 -2.28
N GLU A 133 -17.04 7.43 -1.82
CA GLU A 133 -17.58 6.26 -2.54
C GLU A 133 -16.78 5.82 -3.77
N SER A 134 -15.68 6.49 -4.11
CA SER A 134 -14.75 5.97 -5.12
C SER A 134 -14.25 4.59 -4.70
N THR A 135 -14.43 3.59 -5.58
CA THR A 135 -13.98 2.22 -5.33
C THR A 135 -12.47 2.18 -5.16
N VAL A 136 -11.98 1.48 -4.14
CA VAL A 136 -10.57 1.22 -3.88
C VAL A 136 -10.29 -0.27 -4.09
N GLN A 137 -9.20 -0.62 -4.76
CA GLN A 137 -8.75 -1.99 -4.95
C GLN A 137 -7.24 -2.11 -4.76
N PHE A 138 -6.82 -3.17 -4.07
CA PHE A 138 -5.44 -3.62 -3.99
C PHE A 138 -5.35 -4.94 -4.74
N VAL A 139 -4.61 -4.91 -5.85
CA VAL A 139 -4.54 -6.01 -6.82
C VAL A 139 -3.12 -6.53 -6.86
N GLN A 140 -2.96 -7.86 -6.77
CA GLN A 140 -1.66 -8.48 -6.94
C GLN A 140 -1.10 -8.11 -8.32
N SER A 141 0.08 -7.51 -8.34
CA SER A 141 0.78 -7.22 -9.58
C SER A 141 1.12 -8.52 -10.31
N ALA A 142 1.01 -8.52 -11.64
CA ALA A 142 1.43 -9.67 -12.43
C ALA A 142 2.95 -9.84 -12.30
N SER A 143 3.39 -11.07 -12.01
CA SER A 143 4.79 -11.47 -11.98
C SER A 143 5.46 -11.38 -13.35
#